data_AF-A0A420CLN2-F1
#
_entry.id   AF-A0A420CLN2-F1
#
_cell.length_a   1.000
_cell.length_b   1.000
_cell.length_c   1.000
_cell.angle_alpha   90.00
_cell.angle_beta   90.00
_cell.angle_gamma   90.00
#
_symmetry.space_group_name_H-M   'P 1'
#
loop_
_entity.id
_entity.type
_entity.pdbx_description
1 polymer ?
#
loop_
_entity_poly.entity_id
_entity_poly.type
_entity_poly.pdbx_seq_one_letter_code
_entity_poly.pdbx_strand_id
1 'polypeptide(L)'
;MSTIKFHQDLKVYQQSFETAQLIYELSKSFPKEELYSLTDQIRRSSRSVTSNISEAWGKRKYEKSFIAKLTDSEGEARETQTWLQFAFACHYMNEEQYNNLHNKYNQIIGMLVKMMSQSEKWCSFSSVNKEDNNL
;
A
#
# COMPACT_ATOMS: atom_id res chain seq x y z
N MET A 1 -4.62 -5.31 -21.87
CA MET A 1 -4.28 -4.73 -20.56
C MET A 1 -3.64 -3.38 -20.81
N SER A 2 -4.04 -2.34 -20.07
CA SER A 2 -3.45 -1.01 -20.18
C SER A 2 -1.94 -1.08 -19.91
N THR A 3 -1.14 -0.37 -20.71
CA THR A 3 0.31 -0.29 -20.51
C THR A 3 0.59 0.45 -19.21
N ILE A 4 1.24 -0.21 -18.24
CA ILE A 4 1.63 0.39 -16.96
C ILE A 4 2.91 1.20 -17.20
N LYS A 5 2.81 2.53 -17.12
CA LYS A 5 3.95 3.44 -17.26
C LYS A 5 4.36 4.03 -15.92
N PHE A 6 3.38 4.42 -15.12
CA PHE A 6 3.58 5.08 -13.84
C PHE A 6 3.04 4.24 -12.68
N HIS A 7 3.48 4.52 -11.46
CA HIS A 7 2.99 3.81 -10.28
C HIS A 7 1.48 3.99 -10.08
N GLN A 8 0.92 5.11 -10.53
CA GLN A 8 -0.51 5.40 -10.52
C GLN A 8 -1.33 4.46 -11.40
N ASP A 9 -0.70 3.77 -12.37
CA ASP A 9 -1.37 2.77 -13.20
C ASP A 9 -1.50 1.41 -12.48
N LEU A 10 -0.82 1.24 -11.34
CA LEU A 10 -0.93 0.03 -10.54
C LEU A 10 -2.27 -0.02 -9.81
N LYS A 11 -3.03 -1.09 -10.03
CA LYS A 11 -4.28 -1.31 -9.29
C LYS A 11 -4.09 -1.27 -7.76
N VAL A 12 -2.98 -1.83 -7.26
CA VAL A 12 -2.71 -1.85 -5.81
C VAL A 12 -2.48 -0.44 -5.27
N TYR A 13 -1.87 0.45 -6.07
CA TYR A 13 -1.70 1.85 -5.72
C TYR A 13 -3.04 2.59 -5.70
N GLN A 14 -3.86 2.42 -6.74
CA GLN A 14 -5.17 3.06 -6.83
C GLN A 14 -6.04 2.67 -5.62
N GLN A 15 -6.11 1.37 -5.34
CA GLN A 15 -6.88 0.84 -4.23
C GLN A 15 -6.34 1.28 -2.86
N SER A 16 -5.01 1.33 -2.67
CA SER A 16 -4.44 1.83 -1.42
C SER A 16 -4.70 3.31 -1.22
N PHE A 17 -4.58 4.12 -2.27
CA PHE A 17 -4.85 5.56 -2.21
C PHE A 17 -6.32 5.84 -1.87
N GLU A 18 -7.25 5.21 -2.59
CA GLU A 18 -8.68 5.36 -2.34
C GLU A 18 -9.05 4.92 -0.91
N THR A 19 -8.51 3.79 -0.44
CA THR A 19 -8.78 3.29 0.91
C THR A 19 -8.22 4.22 1.99
N ALA A 20 -7.05 4.81 1.78
CA ALA A 20 -6.48 5.82 2.68
C ALA A 20 -7.33 7.10 2.73
N GLN A 21 -7.96 7.51 1.61
CA GLN A 21 -8.91 8.64 1.62
C GLN A 21 -10.18 8.32 2.40
N LEU A 22 -10.73 7.10 2.26
CA LEU A 22 -11.88 6.67 3.05
C LEU A 22 -11.58 6.70 4.57
N ILE A 23 -10.39 6.25 4.97
CA ILE A 23 -9.92 6.35 6.37
C ILE A 23 -9.80 7.81 6.80
N TYR A 24 -9.23 8.67 5.95
CA TYR A 24 -9.10 10.09 6.26
C TYR A 24 -10.46 10.75 6.50
N GLU A 25 -11.44 10.49 5.64
CA GLU A 25 -12.81 11.01 5.81
C GLU A 25 -13.49 10.45 7.06
N LEU A 26 -13.40 9.14 7.29
CA LEU A 26 -13.99 8.50 8.47
C LEU A 26 -13.38 9.04 9.77
N SER A 27 -12.06 9.19 9.83
CA SER A 27 -11.38 9.69 11.03
C SER A 27 -11.71 11.15 11.39
N LYS A 28 -12.42 11.90 10.54
CA LYS A 28 -12.94 13.24 10.91
C LYS A 28 -14.05 13.17 11.96
N SER A 29 -14.72 12.03 12.11
CA SER A 29 -15.75 11.83 13.14
C SER A 29 -15.21 11.27 14.45
N PHE A 30 -13.91 11.01 14.55
CA PHE A 30 -13.30 10.48 15.77
C PHE A 30 -13.25 11.55 16.87
N PRO A 31 -13.22 11.17 18.16
CA PRO A 31 -13.08 12.11 19.26
C PRO A 31 -11.84 13.00 19.12
N LYS A 32 -11.93 14.26 19.56
CA LYS A 32 -10.83 15.23 19.42
C LYS A 32 -9.60 14.83 20.24
N GLU A 33 -9.79 14.10 21.32
CA GLU A 33 -8.76 13.58 22.21
C GLU A 33 -7.84 12.58 21.47
N GLU A 34 -8.33 11.93 20.41
CA GLU A 34 -7.59 10.96 19.61
C GLU A 34 -6.76 11.58 18.49
N LEU A 35 -6.82 12.91 18.32
CA LEU A 35 -6.20 13.60 17.18
C LEU A 35 -4.71 13.27 17.03
N TYR A 36 -3.97 13.23 18.15
CA TYR A 36 -2.53 12.93 18.20
C TYR A 36 -2.23 11.50 18.66
N SER A 37 -3.26 10.64 18.68
CA SER A 37 -3.19 9.24 19.08
C SER A 37 -3.71 8.38 17.92
N LEU A 38 -4.87 7.73 18.05
CA LEU A 38 -5.38 6.79 17.06
C LEU A 38 -5.57 7.46 15.68
N THR A 39 -6.08 8.69 15.65
CA THR A 39 -6.34 9.42 14.41
C THR A 39 -5.06 9.67 13.61
N ASP A 40 -3.98 10.05 14.28
CA ASP A 40 -2.70 10.28 13.61
C ASP A 40 -2.10 8.96 13.10
N GLN A 41 -2.09 7.93 13.93
CA GLN A 41 -1.50 6.64 13.61
C GLN A 41 -2.19 5.96 12.41
N ILE A 42 -3.52 5.92 12.38
CA ILE A 42 -4.26 5.30 11.28
C ILE A 42 -4.09 6.08 9.97
N ARG A 43 -3.97 7.41 10.03
CA ARG A 43 -3.74 8.25 8.85
C ARG A 43 -2.32 8.08 8.31
N ARG A 44 -1.31 8.00 9.18
CA ARG A 44 0.07 7.81 8.77
C ARG A 44 0.30 6.43 8.15
N SER A 45 -0.09 5.37 8.85
CA SER A 45 0.06 3.99 8.36
C SER A 45 -0.67 3.79 7.02
N SER A 46 -1.94 4.22 6.92
CA SER A 46 -2.71 4.06 5.66
C SER A 46 -2.09 4.78 4.45
N ARG A 47 -1.56 5.98 4.64
CA ARG A 47 -0.86 6.74 3.59
C ARG A 47 0.50 6.13 3.26
N SER A 48 1.20 5.59 4.26
CA SER A 48 2.52 4.97 4.12
C SER A 48 2.50 3.79 3.14
N VAL A 49 1.42 2.99 3.14
CA VAL A 49 1.17 1.93 2.14
C VAL A 49 1.30 2.47 0.72
N THR A 50 0.61 3.58 0.43
CA THR A 50 0.60 4.16 -0.92
C THR A 50 1.96 4.77 -1.30
N SER A 51 2.63 5.46 -0.37
CA SER A 51 3.98 5.99 -0.62
C SER A 51 5.02 4.90 -0.82
N ASN A 52 4.96 3.80 -0.05
CA ASN A 52 5.88 2.68 -0.20
C ASN A 52 5.70 1.96 -1.54
N ILE A 53 4.47 1.84 -2.06
CA ILE A 53 4.22 1.32 -3.42
C ILE A 53 4.86 2.21 -4.49
N SER A 54 4.73 3.54 -4.36
CA SER A 54 5.35 4.50 -5.28
C SER A 54 6.88 4.41 -5.24
N GLU A 55 7.45 4.32 -4.04
CA GLU A 55 8.89 4.15 -3.86
C GLU A 55 9.39 2.81 -4.40
N ALA A 56 8.66 1.72 -4.18
CA ALA A 56 8.95 0.42 -4.77
C ALA A 56 9.01 0.53 -6.29
N TRP A 57 8.01 1.15 -6.93
CA TRP A 57 7.98 1.33 -8.38
C TRP A 57 9.23 2.04 -8.94
N GLY A 58 9.79 2.99 -8.19
CA GLY A 58 11.05 3.67 -8.53
C GLY A 58 12.31 2.81 -8.34
N LYS A 59 12.25 1.76 -7.50
CA LYS A 59 13.37 0.87 -7.18
C LYS A 59 13.42 -0.42 -8.01
N ARG A 60 12.55 -0.58 -9.01
CA ARG A 60 12.45 -1.79 -9.84
C ARG A 60 13.77 -2.22 -10.50
N LYS A 61 14.72 -1.29 -10.71
CA LYS A 61 16.07 -1.60 -11.22
C LYS A 61 16.80 -2.64 -10.38
N TYR A 62 16.50 -2.70 -9.09
CA TYR A 62 17.10 -3.63 -8.16
C TYR A 62 15.99 -4.41 -7.46
N GLU A 63 15.75 -5.63 -7.91
CA GLU A 63 14.64 -6.48 -7.45
C GLU A 63 14.57 -6.62 -5.92
N LYS A 64 15.71 -6.80 -5.25
CA LYS A 64 15.78 -6.85 -3.78
C LYS A 64 15.25 -5.57 -3.12
N SER A 65 15.57 -4.41 -3.68
CA SER A 65 15.12 -3.12 -3.17
C SER A 65 13.64 -2.85 -3.48
N PHE A 66 13.14 -3.36 -4.61
CA PHE A 66 11.72 -3.36 -4.94
C PHE A 66 10.92 -4.21 -3.94
N ILE A 67 11.34 -5.46 -3.72
CA ILE A 67 10.70 -6.37 -2.77
C ILE A 67 10.73 -5.78 -1.36
N ALA A 68 11.88 -5.29 -0.89
CA ALA A 68 11.99 -4.70 0.45
C ALA A 68 10.96 -3.57 0.66
N LYS A 69 10.76 -2.69 -0.32
CA LYS A 69 9.74 -1.63 -0.21
C LYS A 69 8.30 -2.13 -0.27
N LEU A 70 8.04 -3.22 -0.99
CA LEU A 70 6.73 -3.87 -0.94
C LEU A 70 6.49 -4.55 0.41
N THR A 71 7.52 -5.10 1.06
CA THR A 71 7.44 -5.61 2.43
C THR A 71 7.14 -4.49 3.43
N ASP A 72 7.79 -3.33 3.32
CA ASP A 72 7.45 -2.15 4.12
C ASP A 72 5.97 -1.76 3.91
N SER A 73 5.52 -1.73 2.65
CA SER A 73 4.11 -1.47 2.33
C SER A 73 3.14 -2.49 2.93
N GLU A 74 3.51 -3.76 2.99
CA GLU A 74 2.69 -4.81 3.60
C GLU A 74 2.62 -4.63 5.13
N GLY A 75 3.75 -4.29 5.76
CA GLY A 75 3.81 -3.98 7.19
C GLY A 75 2.86 -2.85 7.56
N GLU A 76 2.89 -1.76 6.82
CA GLU A 76 2.01 -0.60 7.00
C GLU A 76 0.52 -0.94 6.76
N ALA A 77 0.23 -1.85 5.83
CA ALA A 77 -1.11 -2.33 5.58
C ALA A 77 -1.66 -3.13 6.78
N ARG A 78 -0.82 -3.98 7.39
CA ARG A 78 -1.18 -4.73 8.59
C ARG A 78 -1.29 -3.83 9.82
N GLU A 79 -0.41 -2.84 9.95
CA GLU A 79 -0.52 -1.82 10.99
C GLU A 79 -1.84 -1.05 10.86
N THR A 80 -2.22 -0.66 9.64
CA THR A 80 -3.52 0.00 9.40
C THR A 80 -4.69 -0.88 9.84
N GLN A 81 -4.64 -2.21 9.58
CA GLN A 81 -5.68 -3.13 10.04
C GLN A 81 -5.78 -3.17 11.57
N THR A 82 -4.66 -3.15 12.28
CA THR A 82 -4.62 -3.06 13.75
C THR A 82 -5.29 -1.78 14.24
N TRP A 83 -5.01 -0.64 13.62
CA TRP A 83 -5.66 0.62 13.99
C TRP A 83 -7.16 0.66 13.66
N LEU A 84 -7.59 0.03 12.57
CA LEU A 84 -9.02 -0.17 12.29
C LEU A 84 -9.70 -1.00 13.38
N GLN A 85 -9.03 -2.04 13.87
CA GLN A 85 -9.54 -2.89 14.95
C GLN A 85 -9.70 -2.10 16.26
N PHE A 86 -8.73 -1.26 16.61
CA PHE A 86 -8.85 -0.36 17.76
C PHE A 86 -9.99 0.65 17.58
N ALA A 87 -10.09 1.29 16.42
CA ALA A 87 -11.16 2.26 16.14
C ALA A 87 -12.55 1.64 16.29
N PHE A 88 -12.71 0.39 15.84
CA PHE A 88 -13.95 -0.36 16.00
C PHE A 88 -14.22 -0.74 17.47
N ALA A 89 -13.21 -1.23 18.20
CA ALA A 89 -13.33 -1.58 19.61
C ALA A 89 -13.66 -0.37 20.50
N CYS A 90 -13.19 0.82 20.13
CA CYS A 90 -13.53 2.08 20.78
C CYS A 90 -14.88 2.67 20.31
N HIS A 91 -15.62 1.98 19.43
CA HIS A 91 -16.89 2.41 18.86
C HIS A 91 -16.81 3.72 18.05
N TYR A 92 -15.66 4.01 17.43
CA TYR A 92 -15.48 5.18 16.56
C TYR A 92 -15.97 4.95 15.12
N MET A 93 -16.33 3.70 14.80
CA MET A 93 -16.95 3.31 13.54
C MET A 93 -17.90 2.13 13.77
N ASN A 94 -18.84 1.93 12.85
CA ASN A 94 -19.75 0.79 12.87
C ASN A 94 -19.14 -0.45 12.22
N GLU A 95 -19.82 -1.60 12.37
CA GLU A 95 -19.36 -2.89 11.84
C GLU A 95 -19.26 -2.92 10.31
N GLU A 96 -20.18 -2.26 9.60
CA GLU A 96 -20.15 -2.17 8.14
C GLU A 96 -18.90 -1.43 7.65
N GLN A 97 -18.59 -0.27 8.26
CA GLN A 97 -17.40 0.53 7.97
C GLN A 97 -16.12 -0.25 8.26
N TYR A 98 -16.06 -0.93 9.42
CA TYR A 98 -14.93 -1.76 9.80
C TYR A 98 -14.71 -2.90 8.79
N ASN A 99 -15.73 -3.70 8.52
CA ASN A 99 -15.64 -4.84 7.61
C ASN A 99 -15.27 -4.40 6.18
N ASN A 100 -15.82 -3.29 5.70
CA ASN A 100 -15.48 -2.73 4.39
C ASN A 100 -13.98 -2.37 4.30
N LEU A 101 -13.49 -1.55 5.24
CA LEU A 101 -12.08 -1.11 5.24
C LEU A 101 -11.11 -2.26 5.48
N HIS A 102 -11.43 -3.16 6.41
CA HIS A 102 -10.61 -4.33 6.71
C HIS A 102 -10.49 -5.27 5.51
N ASN A 103 -11.59 -5.50 4.78
CA ASN A 103 -11.58 -6.31 3.56
C ASN A 103 -10.82 -5.64 2.41
N LYS A 104 -10.91 -4.32 2.26
CA LYS A 104 -10.07 -3.59 1.30
C LYS A 104 -8.58 -3.78 1.60
N TYR A 105 -8.18 -3.76 2.87
CA TYR A 105 -6.79 -4.03 3.26
C TYR A 105 -6.37 -5.49 3.03
N ASN A 106 -7.25 -6.46 3.26
CA ASN A 106 -6.99 -7.86 2.89
C ASN A 106 -6.69 -8.02 1.39
N GLN A 107 -7.45 -7.32 0.54
CA GLN A 107 -7.21 -7.31 -0.91
C GLN A 107 -5.88 -6.64 -1.26
N ILE A 108 -5.58 -5.47 -0.68
CA ILE A 108 -4.31 -4.76 -0.88
C ILE A 108 -3.12 -5.66 -0.50
N ILE A 109 -3.16 -6.30 0.68
CA ILE A 109 -2.12 -7.24 1.13
C ILE A 109 -1.96 -8.39 0.14
N GLY A 110 -3.07 -9.00 -0.32
CA GLY A 110 -3.02 -10.05 -1.33
C GLY A 110 -2.38 -9.60 -2.64
N MET A 111 -2.62 -8.35 -3.06
CA MET A 111 -2.00 -7.77 -4.26
C MET A 111 -0.50 -7.51 -4.07
N LEU A 112 -0.08 -7.01 -2.89
CA LEU A 112 1.33 -6.79 -2.55
C LEU A 112 2.11 -8.10 -2.52
N VAL A 113 1.59 -9.12 -1.83
CA VAL A 113 2.20 -10.46 -1.75
C VAL A 113 2.32 -11.08 -3.14
N LYS A 114 1.26 -10.98 -3.96
CA LYS A 114 1.30 -11.44 -5.34
C LYS A 114 2.35 -10.69 -6.17
N MET A 115 2.45 -9.37 -6.01
CA MET A 115 3.43 -8.54 -6.72
C MET A 115 4.87 -8.92 -6.33
N MET A 116 5.14 -9.16 -5.04
CA MET A 116 6.42 -9.65 -4.54
C MET A 116 6.75 -11.05 -5.09
N SER A 117 5.80 -11.98 -5.07
CA SER A 117 6.01 -13.34 -5.60
C SER A 117 6.27 -13.39 -7.11
N GLN A 118 5.97 -12.30 -7.83
CA GLN A 118 6.13 -12.18 -9.28
C GLN A 118 7.05 -10.99 -9.63
N SER A 119 7.96 -10.63 -8.72
CA SER A 119 8.84 -9.45 -8.80
C SER A 119 9.63 -9.35 -10.10
N GLU A 120 10.08 -10.49 -10.65
CA GLU A 120 10.80 -10.57 -11.92
C GLU A 120 10.04 -9.90 -13.07
N LYS A 121 8.70 -10.05 -13.12
CA LYS A 121 7.85 -9.43 -14.16
C LYS A 121 7.83 -7.90 -14.10
N TRP A 122 8.12 -7.35 -12.93
CA TRP A 122 8.08 -5.91 -12.67
C TRP A 122 9.48 -5.30 -12.77
N CYS A 123 10.51 -6.10 -12.49
CA CYS A 123 11.92 -5.70 -12.39
C CYS A 123 12.75 -6.06 -13.63
N SER A 124 12.19 -6.77 -14.61
CA SER A 124 12.88 -7.06 -15.86
C SER A 124 13.13 -5.77 -16.65
N PHE A 125 14.32 -5.18 -16.47
CA PHE A 125 14.93 -4.35 -17.50
C PHE A 125 15.48 -5.34 -18.48
N SER A 126 14.86 -5.47 -19.67
CA SER A 126 15.49 -6.21 -20.75
C SER A 126 16.95 -5.79 -20.81
N SER A 127 17.85 -6.75 -20.66
CA SER A 127 19.27 -6.58 -20.92
C SER A 127 19.45 -6.28 -22.40
N VAL A 128 19.06 -5.08 -22.81
CA VAL A 128 19.48 -4.47 -24.06
C VAL A 128 20.88 -3.92 -23.75
N ASN A 129 21.86 -4.40 -24.52
CA ASN A 129 23.31 -4.11 -24.44
C ASN A 129 24.16 -5.12 -23.64
N LYS A 130 24.10 -6.40 -24.04
CA LYS A 130 25.25 -7.33 -23.90
C LYS A 130 25.76 -7.89 -25.23
N GLU A 131 25.37 -7.28 -26.35
CA GLU A 131 25.92 -7.56 -27.68
C GLU A 131 26.46 -6.27 -28.30
N ASP A 132 27.50 -5.69 -27.69
CA ASP A 132 28.40 -4.71 -28.33
C ASP A 132 29.83 -4.95 -27.79
N ASN A 133 30.24 -6.22 -27.74
CA ASN A 133 31.62 -6.64 -27.46
C ASN A 133 32.08 -7.55 -28.61
N ASN A 134 32.12 -7.00 -29.82
CA ASN A 134 32.92 -7.49 -30.94
C ASN A 134 33.03 -6.39 -32.00
N LEU A 135 33.95 -5.46 -31.80
CA LEU A 135 34.73 -4.75 -32.83
C LEU A 135 36.01 -4.22 -32.18
#